data_AF-A0A6B2YWF0-F1
#
_entry.id   AF-A0A6B2YWF0-F1
#
_cell.length_a   1.000
_cell.length_b   1.000
_cell.length_c   1.000
_cell.angle_alpha   90.00
_cell.angle_beta   90.00
_cell.angle_gamma   90.00
#
_symmetry.space_group_name_H-M   'P 1'
#
loop_
_entity.id
_entity.type
_entity.pdbx_description
1 polymer ?
#
loop_
_entity_poly.entity_id
_entity_poly.type
_entity_poly.pdbx_seq_one_letter_code
_entity_poly.pdbx_strand_id
1 'polypeptide(L)'
;MRFPTEARRDVHVRYTRPSCMGGWAWFTVDFEPLPDGRLGFEFVNPLGPEDIDPECAQAVSDGILLWLIGAGPRNLNIDRPPLPTANELDAGVPVRPDAGPGLIALRAVLRHSRMNPIDSLPWTHARAGWRAADKSWRGEEATGDPMDRAPDSRAG
;
A
#
# COMPACT_ATOMS: atom_id res chain seq x y z
N MET A 1 -6.51 -16.09 -15.12
CA MET A 1 -7.17 -15.66 -13.85
C MET A 1 -6.71 -14.24 -13.55
N ARG A 2 -7.55 -13.40 -12.93
CA ARG A 2 -7.27 -11.98 -12.62
C ARG A 2 -7.21 -11.78 -11.11
N PHE A 3 -6.43 -10.79 -10.69
CA PHE A 3 -6.19 -10.50 -9.29
C PHE A 3 -6.39 -9.01 -8.99
N PRO A 4 -7.12 -8.65 -7.91
CA PRO A 4 -7.96 -9.50 -7.07
C PRO A 4 -9.19 -10.05 -7.79
N THR A 5 -9.80 -11.10 -7.23
CA THR A 5 -11.13 -11.58 -7.64
C THR A 5 -12.27 -10.87 -6.91
N GLU A 6 -12.02 -10.35 -5.71
CA GLU A 6 -13.01 -9.67 -4.85
C GLU A 6 -12.42 -8.39 -4.26
N ALA A 7 -13.27 -7.40 -3.97
CA ALA A 7 -12.83 -6.17 -3.34
C ALA A 7 -12.50 -6.37 -1.85
N ARG A 8 -11.47 -5.67 -1.38
CA ARG A 8 -11.10 -5.53 0.04
C ARG A 8 -11.22 -4.07 0.41
N ARG A 9 -12.09 -3.76 1.37
CA ARG A 9 -12.42 -2.38 1.78
C ARG A 9 -11.79 -2.06 3.12
N ASP A 10 -11.65 -0.76 3.38
CA ASP A 10 -11.29 -0.22 4.69
C ASP A 10 -9.97 -0.78 5.25
N VAL A 11 -8.99 -0.96 4.36
CA VAL A 11 -7.68 -1.49 4.76
C VAL A 11 -6.90 -0.36 5.42
N HIS A 12 -6.99 -0.38 6.75
CA HIS A 12 -6.33 0.59 7.60
C HIS A 12 -4.84 0.28 7.72
N VAL A 13 -4.00 1.31 7.60
CA VAL A 13 -2.59 1.20 7.99
C VAL A 13 -2.22 2.38 8.85
N ARG A 14 -1.72 2.07 10.04
CA ARG A 14 -0.96 2.99 10.87
C ARG A 14 0.46 2.48 10.99
N TYR A 15 1.39 3.28 10.52
CA TYR A 15 2.80 3.02 10.62
C TYR A 15 3.46 4.11 11.42
N THR A 16 3.95 3.77 12.62
CA THR A 16 4.69 4.68 13.49
C THR A 16 5.98 4.00 13.94
N ARG A 17 7.14 4.50 13.53
CA ARG A 17 8.43 4.01 14.06
C ARG A 17 9.01 4.98 15.08
N PRO A 18 9.19 4.55 16.35
CA PRO A 18 9.96 5.31 17.32
C PRO A 18 11.46 5.11 17.02
N SER A 19 12.02 5.93 16.13
CA SER A 19 13.47 6.05 15.96
C SER A 19 13.86 7.50 15.63
N CYS A 20 15.15 7.83 15.72
CA CYS A 20 15.70 9.19 15.52
C CYS A 20 15.44 9.80 14.12
N MET A 21 15.03 8.98 13.14
CA MET A 21 14.68 9.41 11.79
C MET A 21 13.16 9.47 11.57
N GLY A 22 12.37 9.17 12.61
CA GLY A 22 10.91 9.17 12.53
C GLY A 22 10.38 8.22 11.46
N GLY A 23 9.08 8.24 11.28
CA GLY A 23 8.41 7.46 10.24
C GLY A 23 6.95 7.32 10.63
N TRP A 24 6.16 8.22 10.09
CA TRP A 24 4.74 8.28 10.31
C TRP A 24 4.00 8.16 8.96
N ALA A 25 3.06 7.24 8.87
CA ALA A 25 2.10 7.14 7.78
C ALA A 25 0.79 6.60 8.35
N TRP A 26 -0.31 7.25 8.02
CA TRP A 26 -1.62 6.85 8.50
C TRP A 26 -2.66 7.08 7.42
N PHE A 27 -3.16 5.99 6.84
CA PHE A 27 -4.17 6.07 5.79
C PHE A 27 -5.09 4.85 5.77
N THR A 28 -6.14 4.94 4.96
CA THR A 28 -7.05 3.85 4.63
C THR A 28 -7.15 3.73 3.12
N VAL A 29 -7.05 2.51 2.60
CA VAL A 29 -7.09 2.22 1.17
C VAL A 29 -8.08 1.08 0.90
N ASP A 30 -8.79 1.18 -0.21
CA ASP A 30 -9.59 0.09 -0.76
C ASP A 30 -8.84 -0.57 -1.91
N PHE A 31 -8.95 -1.88 -2.03
CA PHE A 31 -8.43 -2.67 -3.14
C PHE A 31 -9.60 -3.29 -3.89
N GLU A 32 -9.75 -2.96 -5.16
CA GLU A 32 -10.87 -3.39 -5.98
C GLU A 32 -10.37 -4.06 -7.26
N PRO A 33 -11.05 -5.10 -7.78
CA PRO A 33 -10.81 -5.55 -9.13
C PRO A 33 -11.02 -4.39 -10.12
N LEU A 34 -10.18 -4.30 -11.15
CA LEU A 34 -10.41 -3.34 -12.23
C LEU A 34 -11.74 -3.65 -12.94
N PRO A 35 -12.54 -2.63 -13.32
CA PRO A 35 -13.78 -2.82 -14.04
C PRO A 35 -13.53 -3.43 -15.42
N ASP A 36 -14.58 -4.06 -15.97
CA ASP A 36 -14.62 -4.62 -17.33
C ASP A 36 -13.55 -5.67 -17.63
N GLY A 37 -12.89 -6.20 -16.59
CA GLY A 37 -11.83 -7.18 -16.76
C GLY A 37 -10.54 -6.62 -17.35
N ARG A 38 -10.30 -5.31 -17.22
CA ARG A 38 -9.02 -4.71 -17.59
C ARG A 38 -7.88 -5.29 -16.75
N LEU A 39 -6.71 -5.38 -17.36
CA LEU A 39 -5.46 -5.66 -16.65
C LEU A 39 -4.81 -4.34 -16.26
N GLY A 40 -3.86 -4.43 -15.34
CA GLY A 40 -3.03 -3.33 -14.90
C GLY A 40 -3.31 -2.88 -13.47
N PHE A 41 -2.73 -1.74 -13.12
CA PHE A 41 -2.79 -1.17 -11.79
C PHE A 41 -3.21 0.30 -11.87
N GLU A 42 -4.26 0.66 -11.16
CA GLU A 42 -4.78 2.03 -11.09
C GLU A 42 -4.73 2.51 -9.63
N PHE A 43 -4.01 3.60 -9.36
CA PHE A 43 -4.03 4.25 -8.06
C PHE A 43 -4.87 5.53 -8.13
N VAL A 44 -5.94 5.57 -7.34
CA VAL A 44 -6.86 6.71 -7.27
C VAL A 44 -6.66 7.42 -5.95
N ASN A 45 -6.18 8.67 -6.02
CA ASN A 45 -6.13 9.57 -4.88
C ASN A 45 -7.15 10.71 -5.05
N PRO A 46 -8.34 10.62 -4.41
CA PRO A 46 -9.33 11.68 -4.40
C PRO A 46 -9.04 12.75 -3.33
N LEU A 47 -8.00 12.59 -2.51
CA LEU A 47 -7.70 13.48 -1.40
C LEU A 47 -6.93 14.72 -1.86
N GLY A 48 -7.11 15.82 -1.12
CA GLY A 48 -6.39 17.07 -1.38
C GLY A 48 -4.96 17.06 -0.84
N PRO A 49 -4.12 18.01 -1.27
CA PRO A 49 -2.75 18.17 -0.75
C PRO A 49 -2.70 18.45 0.75
N GLU A 50 -3.80 18.92 1.35
CA GLU A 50 -3.96 19.07 2.80
C GLU A 50 -4.03 17.75 3.57
N ASP A 51 -4.47 16.66 2.92
CA ASP A 51 -4.66 15.35 3.53
C ASP A 51 -3.45 14.41 3.31
N ILE A 52 -2.79 14.55 2.16
CA ILE A 52 -1.59 13.80 1.81
C ILE A 52 -0.74 14.56 0.80
N ASP A 53 0.56 14.61 1.05
CA ASP A 53 1.53 15.16 0.10
C ASP A 53 1.57 14.28 -1.18
N PRO A 54 1.65 14.86 -2.40
CA PRO A 54 1.67 14.10 -3.64
C PRO A 54 2.81 13.05 -3.74
N GLU A 55 4.00 13.34 -3.21
CA GLU A 55 5.10 12.38 -3.19
C GLU A 55 4.81 11.22 -2.23
N CYS A 56 4.18 11.52 -1.09
CA CYS A 56 3.71 10.49 -0.16
C CYS A 56 2.61 9.62 -0.78
N ALA A 57 1.64 10.22 -1.48
CA ALA A 57 0.59 9.47 -2.18
C ALA A 57 1.17 8.57 -3.29
N GLN A 58 2.08 9.09 -4.10
CA GLN A 58 2.79 8.28 -5.09
C GLN A 58 3.59 7.15 -4.44
N ALA A 59 4.22 7.41 -3.30
CA ALA A 59 4.95 6.38 -2.58
C ALA A 59 4.03 5.27 -2.05
N VAL A 60 2.80 5.57 -1.61
CA VAL A 60 1.80 4.54 -1.28
C VAL A 60 1.53 3.64 -2.48
N SER A 61 1.26 4.24 -3.64
CA SER A 61 1.04 3.55 -4.91
C SER A 61 2.21 2.61 -5.25
N ASP A 62 3.43 3.14 -5.19
CA ASP A 62 4.66 2.41 -5.46
C ASP A 62 4.85 1.23 -4.50
N GLY A 63 4.58 1.44 -3.21
CA GLY A 63 4.66 0.41 -2.19
C GLY A 63 3.72 -0.76 -2.44
N ILE A 64 2.48 -0.46 -2.83
CA ILE A 64 1.48 -1.47 -3.22
C ILE A 64 1.99 -2.25 -4.44
N LEU A 65 2.48 -1.55 -5.48
CA LEU A 65 2.93 -2.19 -6.70
C LEU A 65 4.17 -3.07 -6.48
N LEU A 66 5.11 -2.62 -5.64
CA LEU A 66 6.25 -3.42 -5.19
C LEU A 66 5.81 -4.70 -4.50
N TRP A 67 4.79 -4.63 -3.63
CA TRP A 67 4.24 -5.84 -3.03
C TRP A 67 3.68 -6.78 -4.10
N LEU A 68 2.87 -6.27 -5.05
CA LEU A 68 2.22 -7.06 -6.09
C LEU A 68 3.20 -7.84 -6.97
N ILE A 69 4.37 -7.27 -7.28
CA ILE A 69 5.39 -7.92 -8.09
C ILE A 69 6.33 -8.83 -7.28
N GLY A 70 6.08 -9.00 -5.98
CA GLY A 70 6.82 -9.91 -5.11
C GLY A 70 8.07 -9.30 -4.47
N ALA A 71 8.24 -7.98 -4.49
CA ALA A 71 9.33 -7.35 -3.76
C ALA A 71 9.15 -7.55 -2.25
N GLY A 72 10.22 -7.91 -1.54
CA GLY A 72 10.20 -8.07 -0.09
C GLY A 72 10.23 -6.72 0.65
N PRO A 73 9.90 -6.69 1.95
CA PRO A 73 9.88 -5.46 2.74
C PRO A 73 11.27 -4.84 2.97
N ARG A 74 12.35 -5.56 2.64
CA ARG A 74 13.73 -5.05 2.61
C ARG A 74 14.05 -4.35 1.29
N ASN A 75 13.40 -4.78 0.19
CA ASN A 75 13.62 -4.23 -1.15
C ASN A 75 13.08 -2.81 -1.32
N LEU A 76 12.26 -2.33 -0.41
CA LEU A 76 11.73 -0.96 -0.44
C LEU A 76 12.84 0.11 -0.31
N ASN A 77 13.93 -0.23 0.37
CA ASN A 77 15.02 0.71 0.68
C ASN A 77 16.37 0.28 0.07
N ILE A 78 16.57 -1.01 -0.18
CA ILE A 78 17.84 -1.58 -0.64
C ILE A 78 17.51 -2.47 -1.84
N ASP A 79 18.11 -2.23 -3.00
CA ASP A 79 17.88 -3.01 -4.21
C ASP A 79 16.40 -3.04 -4.62
N ARG A 80 15.80 -1.85 -4.71
CA ARG A 80 14.42 -1.68 -5.17
C ARG A 80 14.31 -2.13 -6.63
N PRO A 81 13.49 -3.15 -6.95
CA PRO A 81 13.29 -3.55 -8.33
C PRO A 81 12.59 -2.42 -9.11
N PRO A 82 12.82 -2.34 -10.43
CA PRO A 82 12.07 -1.42 -11.26
C PRO A 82 10.57 -1.75 -11.17
N LEU A 83 9.74 -0.70 -11.11
CA LEU A 83 8.30 -0.88 -11.22
C LEU A 83 7.93 -1.19 -12.68
N PRO A 84 6.93 -2.05 -12.91
CA PRO A 84 6.39 -2.24 -14.25
C PRO A 84 5.91 -0.91 -14.84
N THR A 85 6.16 -0.75 -16.13
CA THR A 85 5.62 0.35 -16.93
C THR A 85 4.12 0.16 -17.16
N ALA A 86 3.42 1.25 -17.54
CA ALA A 86 2.00 1.17 -17.90
C ALA A 86 1.75 0.14 -19.03
N ASN A 87 2.61 0.10 -20.05
CA ASN A 87 2.49 -0.86 -21.15
C ASN A 87 2.64 -2.32 -20.68
N GLU A 88 3.54 -2.59 -19.73
CA GLU A 88 3.70 -3.94 -19.17
C GLU A 88 2.48 -4.32 -18.32
N LEU A 89 1.95 -3.38 -17.53
CA LEU A 89 0.73 -3.57 -16.75
C LEU A 89 -0.48 -3.89 -17.64
N ASP A 90 -0.65 -3.16 -18.73
CA ASP A 90 -1.72 -3.38 -19.71
C ASP A 90 -1.56 -4.71 -20.45
N ALA A 91 -0.32 -5.13 -20.74
CA ALA A 91 -0.02 -6.43 -21.35
C ALA A 91 -0.25 -7.60 -20.38
N GLY A 92 -0.27 -7.34 -19.07
CA GLY A 92 -0.53 -8.31 -18.03
C GLY A 92 0.74 -8.76 -17.30
N VAL A 93 0.95 -8.20 -16.12
CA VAL A 93 2.01 -8.62 -15.20
C VAL A 93 1.48 -9.69 -14.25
N PRO A 94 2.17 -10.83 -14.06
CA PRO A 94 1.81 -11.80 -13.05
C PRO A 94 1.86 -11.18 -11.65
N VAL A 95 0.84 -11.46 -10.83
CA VAL A 95 0.92 -11.15 -9.40
C VAL A 95 1.89 -12.11 -8.71
N ARG A 96 2.48 -11.69 -7.59
CA ARG A 96 3.33 -12.50 -6.74
C ARG A 96 2.69 -13.89 -6.48
N PRO A 97 3.46 -14.99 -6.57
CA PRO A 97 2.89 -16.34 -6.54
C PRO A 97 2.14 -16.71 -5.24
N ASP A 98 2.59 -16.17 -4.11
CA ASP A 98 2.03 -16.40 -2.77
C ASP A 98 0.70 -15.68 -2.53
N ALA A 99 0.35 -14.68 -3.35
CA ALA A 99 -0.97 -14.07 -3.32
C ALA A 99 -2.02 -14.86 -4.13
N GLY A 100 -1.57 -15.85 -4.90
CA GLY A 100 -2.40 -16.70 -5.75
C GLY A 100 -2.10 -16.54 -7.24
N PRO A 101 -2.71 -17.38 -8.10
CA PRO A 101 -2.48 -17.32 -9.54
C PRO A 101 -3.23 -16.15 -10.17
N GLY A 102 -2.57 -15.39 -11.05
CA GLY A 102 -3.27 -14.40 -11.88
C GLY A 102 -2.39 -13.28 -12.42
N LEU A 103 -3.03 -12.43 -13.21
CA LEU A 103 -2.45 -11.17 -13.68
C LEU A 103 -3.01 -10.02 -12.84
N ILE A 104 -2.17 -9.01 -12.60
CA ILE A 104 -2.53 -7.79 -11.88
C ILE A 104 -3.67 -7.09 -12.64
N ALA A 105 -4.78 -6.86 -11.93
CA ALA A 105 -5.98 -6.21 -12.41
C ALA A 105 -6.64 -5.46 -11.24
N LEU A 106 -5.89 -4.52 -10.65
CA LEU A 106 -6.20 -3.91 -9.36
C LEU A 106 -6.37 -2.40 -9.48
N ARG A 107 -7.44 -1.88 -8.86
CA ARG A 107 -7.58 -0.47 -8.50
C ARG A 107 -7.39 -0.30 -7.00
N ALA A 108 -6.47 0.55 -6.60
CA ALA A 108 -6.26 0.96 -5.21
C ALA A 108 -6.79 2.38 -5.02
N VAL A 109 -7.75 2.58 -4.10
CA VAL A 109 -8.40 3.88 -3.86
C VAL A 109 -8.03 4.37 -2.47
N LEU A 110 -7.31 5.49 -2.39
CA LEU A 110 -7.03 6.14 -1.11
C LEU A 110 -8.32 6.79 -0.58
N ARG A 111 -8.76 6.40 0.62
CA ARG A 111 -10.04 6.85 1.19
C ARG A 111 -9.88 7.91 2.26
N HIS A 112 -8.78 7.84 2.99
CA HIS A 112 -8.45 8.74 4.09
C HIS A 112 -6.95 8.72 4.28
N SER A 113 -6.38 9.87 4.59
CA SER A 113 -5.02 10.01 5.03
C SER A 113 -4.98 11.07 6.13
N ARG A 114 -3.97 10.97 6.98
CA ARG A 114 -3.54 12.08 7.83
C ARG A 114 -2.08 12.33 7.49
N MET A 115 -1.55 13.47 7.89
CA MET A 115 -0.13 13.77 7.80
C MET A 115 0.42 14.22 9.16
N ASN A 116 1.64 13.79 9.47
CA ASN A 116 2.51 14.45 10.42
C ASN A 116 3.53 15.33 9.65
N PRO A 117 3.59 16.65 9.88
CA PRO A 117 4.45 17.57 9.12
C PRO A 117 5.95 17.27 9.15
N ILE A 118 6.42 16.54 10.16
CA ILE A 118 7.85 16.27 10.39
C ILE A 118 8.17 14.81 10.00
N ASP A 119 7.31 13.87 10.38
CA ASP A 119 7.60 12.43 10.30
C ASP A 119 7.01 11.74 9.06
N SER A 120 6.19 12.45 8.28
CA SER A 120 5.61 11.92 7.04
C SER A 120 6.61 12.03 5.90
N LEU A 121 7.23 10.90 5.57
CA LEU A 121 8.23 10.82 4.52
C LEU A 121 7.77 9.85 3.42
N PRO A 122 8.12 10.08 2.13
CA PRO A 122 7.73 9.19 1.05
C PRO A 122 8.12 7.73 1.29
N TRP A 123 9.36 7.45 1.74
CA TRP A 123 9.80 6.08 2.02
C TRP A 123 8.97 5.37 3.12
N THR A 124 8.43 6.13 4.08
CA THR A 124 7.53 5.60 5.10
C THR A 124 6.19 5.21 4.47
N HIS A 125 5.67 6.06 3.59
CA HIS A 125 4.43 5.79 2.85
C HIS A 125 4.56 4.62 1.87
N ALA A 126 5.72 4.43 1.23
CA ALA A 126 6.00 3.22 0.45
C ALA A 126 5.94 1.94 1.30
N ARG A 127 6.52 1.97 2.50
CA ARG A 127 6.42 0.82 3.41
C ARG A 127 5.02 0.58 3.93
N ALA A 128 4.28 1.64 4.21
CA ALA A 128 2.89 1.55 4.60
C ALA A 128 2.01 1.02 3.45
N GLY A 129 2.24 1.44 2.21
CA GLY A 129 1.56 0.92 1.01
C GLY A 129 1.82 -0.57 0.79
N TRP A 130 3.07 -1.00 0.92
CA TRP A 130 3.45 -2.42 0.88
C TRP A 130 2.71 -3.22 1.96
N ARG A 131 2.63 -2.68 3.19
CA ARG A 131 1.89 -3.29 4.29
C ARG A 131 0.39 -3.34 4.06
N ALA A 132 -0.20 -2.31 3.45
CA ALA A 132 -1.63 -2.30 3.15
C ALA A 132 -1.99 -3.47 2.23
N ALA A 133 -1.19 -3.69 1.18
CA ALA A 133 -1.35 -4.83 0.28
C ALA A 133 -1.13 -6.17 1.01
N ASP A 134 -0.09 -6.29 1.85
CA ASP A 134 0.16 -7.51 2.63
C ASP A 134 -1.00 -7.83 3.59
N LYS A 135 -1.46 -6.84 4.34
CA LYS A 135 -2.55 -6.95 5.32
C LYS A 135 -3.85 -7.39 4.68
N SER A 136 -4.23 -6.74 3.57
CA SER A 136 -5.47 -7.04 2.86
C SER A 136 -5.53 -8.46 2.31
N TRP A 137 -4.37 -9.08 2.06
CA TRP A 137 -4.29 -10.46 1.57
C TRP A 137 -4.07 -11.52 2.64
N ARG A 138 -3.44 -11.18 3.77
CA ARG A 138 -3.40 -12.05 4.94
C ARG A 138 -4.78 -12.21 5.60
N GLY A 139 -5.72 -11.31 5.30
CA GLY A 139 -7.03 -11.27 5.96
C GLY A 139 -6.93 -10.89 7.43
N GLU A 140 -5.82 -10.26 7.84
CA GLU A 140 -5.66 -9.73 9.19
C GLU A 140 -6.67 -8.59 9.38
N GLU A 141 -7.67 -8.82 10.24
CA GLU A 141 -8.62 -7.77 10.64
C GLU A 141 -7.86 -6.51 11.07
N ALA A 142 -8.45 -5.36 10.80
CA ALA A 142 -7.86 -4.05 11.06
C ALA A 142 -7.37 -3.83 12.50
N THR A 143 -7.78 -4.67 13.44
CA THR A 143 -7.51 -4.65 14.88
C THR A 143 -6.34 -5.56 15.32
N GLY A 144 -5.80 -6.38 14.42
CA GLY A 144 -4.79 -7.41 14.73
C GLY A 144 -3.33 -6.96 14.66
N ASP A 145 -2.98 -5.98 13.81
CA ASP A 145 -1.59 -5.51 13.67
C ASP A 145 -1.18 -4.76 14.95
N PRO A 146 -0.13 -5.20 15.67
CA PRO A 146 0.40 -4.47 16.82
C PRO A 146 0.75 -3.01 16.52
N MET A 147 1.02 -2.66 15.26
CA MET A 147 1.32 -1.30 14.81
C MET A 147 0.07 -0.42 14.61
N ASP A 148 -1.11 -1.03 14.45
CA ASP A 148 -2.39 -0.32 14.41
C ASP A 148 -2.92 0.00 15.80
N ARG A 149 -2.40 -0.67 16.84
CA ARG A 149 -2.66 -0.31 18.23
C ARG A 149 -2.02 1.05 18.51
N ALA A 150 -2.76 1.93 19.17
CA ALA A 150 -2.16 3.13 19.75
C ALA A 150 -0.99 2.70 20.66
N PRO A 151 0.09 3.50 20.78
CA PRO A 151 1.11 3.23 21.78
C PRO A 151 0.40 3.13 23.12
N ASP A 152 0.59 2.01 23.83
CA ASP A 152 0.07 1.85 25.18
C ASP A 152 0.60 3.02 26.02
N SER A 153 -0.30 3.91 26.41
CA SER A 153 -0.02 5.05 27.31
C SER A 153 0.21 4.58 28.77
N ARG A 154 0.62 3.32 28.94
CA ARG A 154 0.94 2.68 30.22
C ARG A 154 2.35 2.10 30.18
N ALA A 155 3.32 2.96 29.95
CA ALA A 155 4.66 2.79 30.49
C ALA A 155 5.06 4.17 31.03
N GLY A 156 4.59 4.44 32.25
CA GLY A 156 5.11 5.51 33.09
C GLY A 156 6.42 5.10 33.73
#